data_AF-A0A7X8W1E7-F1
#
_entry.id   AF-A0A7X8W1E7-F1
#
_cell.length_a   1.000
_cell.length_b   1.000
_cell.length_c   1.000
_cell.angle_alpha   90.00
_cell.angle_beta   90.00
_cell.angle_gamma   90.00
#
_symmetry.space_group_name_H-M   'P 1'
#
loop_
_entity.id
_entity.type
_entity.pdbx_description
1 polymer ?
#
loop_
_entity_poly.entity_id
_entity_poly.type
_entity_poly.pdbx_seq_one_letter_code
_entity_poly.pdbx_strand_id
1 'polypeptide(L)'
;EDENIIAGYKTVVNWEKMPKETVTALIEVKVTPQRGEGFDKVAERIYRYPEVKACYLMSGGFDLTVIIEGKTLKEVAFFVAEKLAPLDSVLSTSTHFVLKKYKENGTIFECEEGDHREVVIL
;
A
#
# COMPACT_ATOMS: atom_id res chain seq x y z
N GLU A 1 15.94 17.81 10.29
CA GLU A 1 15.66 16.40 10.61
C GLU A 1 15.37 16.21 12.09
N ASP A 2 16.09 16.90 12.98
CA ASP A 2 15.96 16.82 14.45
C ASP A 2 14.54 17.04 15.01
N GLU A 3 13.71 17.88 14.36
CA GLU A 3 12.31 18.10 14.75
C GLU A 3 11.31 17.17 14.02
N ASN A 4 11.80 16.18 13.28
CA ASN A 4 11.01 15.26 12.45
C ASN A 4 10.15 15.94 11.35
N ILE A 5 10.46 17.20 10.99
CA ILE A 5 9.86 17.91 9.85
C ILE A 5 10.27 17.23 8.52
N ILE A 6 11.52 16.76 8.44
CA ILE A 6 11.99 15.85 7.40
C ILE A 6 12.11 14.48 8.05
N ALA A 7 11.17 13.60 7.76
CA ALA A 7 11.14 12.24 8.30
C ALA A 7 12.04 11.26 7.50
N GLY A 8 12.50 11.65 6.31
CA GLY A 8 13.45 10.89 5.51
C GLY A 8 13.39 11.18 4.02
N TYR A 9 14.28 10.54 3.26
CA TYR A 9 14.36 10.60 1.81
C TYR A 9 13.98 9.24 1.21
N LYS A 10 13.19 9.23 0.14
CA LYS A 10 12.77 8.00 -0.55
C LYS A 10 12.95 8.15 -2.06
N THR A 11 13.59 7.16 -2.69
CA THR A 11 13.64 7.04 -4.15
C THR A 11 12.36 6.39 -4.68
N VAL A 12 11.87 6.89 -5.80
CA VAL A 12 10.73 6.31 -6.52
C VAL A 12 11.29 5.35 -7.56
N VAL A 13 10.97 4.06 -7.44
CA VAL A 13 11.49 3.00 -8.31
C VAL A 13 10.33 2.45 -9.16
N ASN A 14 10.55 2.36 -10.47
CA ASN A 14 9.63 1.65 -11.35
C ASN A 14 9.89 0.14 -11.25
N TRP A 15 9.16 -0.51 -10.35
CA TRP A 15 9.26 -1.95 -10.11
C TRP A 15 8.78 -2.80 -11.29
N GLU A 16 7.92 -2.28 -12.18
CA GLU A 16 7.50 -2.98 -13.40
C GLU A 16 8.66 -3.20 -14.38
N LYS A 17 9.72 -2.38 -14.29
CA LYS A 17 10.95 -2.53 -15.09
C LYS A 17 11.99 -3.46 -14.47
N MET A 18 11.69 -4.08 -13.33
CA MET A 18 12.59 -5.01 -12.64
C MET A 18 12.08 -6.46 -12.75
N PRO A 19 12.99 -7.45 -12.78
CA PRO A 19 12.62 -8.86 -12.87
C PRO A 19 11.94 -9.43 -11.61
N LYS A 20 11.84 -8.64 -10.53
CA LYS A 20 11.13 -9.02 -9.31
C LYS A 20 9.68 -8.54 -9.39
N GLU A 21 8.79 -9.46 -9.70
CA GLU A 21 7.35 -9.24 -9.55
C GLU A 21 7.02 -9.10 -8.06
N THR A 22 6.39 -7.98 -7.71
CA THR A 22 5.82 -7.74 -6.39
C THR A 22 4.37 -7.33 -6.56
N VAL A 23 3.56 -7.70 -5.59
CA VAL A 23 2.13 -7.43 -5.56
C VAL A 23 1.89 -6.38 -4.49
N THR A 24 1.34 -5.23 -4.89
CA THR A 24 0.89 -4.20 -3.95
C THR A 24 -0.59 -4.38 -3.66
N ALA A 25 -0.96 -4.35 -2.37
CA ALA A 25 -2.34 -4.39 -1.94
C ALA A 25 -2.67 -3.22 -1.01
N LEU A 26 -3.84 -2.66 -1.21
CA LEU A 26 -4.47 -1.69 -0.33
C LEU A 26 -5.56 -2.43 0.45
N ILE A 27 -5.46 -2.38 1.77
CA ILE A 27 -6.36 -3.08 2.68
C ILE A 27 -7.11 -2.03 3.50
N GLU A 28 -8.43 -2.00 3.33
CA GLU A 28 -9.33 -1.27 4.22
C GLU A 28 -9.50 -2.10 5.49
N VAL A 29 -9.30 -1.48 6.65
CA VAL A 29 -9.46 -2.13 7.94
C VAL A 29 -10.44 -1.32 8.77
N LYS A 30 -11.57 -1.95 9.13
CA LYS A 30 -12.53 -1.39 10.08
C LYS A 30 -12.17 -1.91 11.46
N VAL A 31 -12.11 -1.03 12.45
CA VAL A 31 -11.67 -1.36 13.80
C VAL A 31 -12.59 -0.77 14.86
N THR A 32 -12.61 -1.37 16.04
CA THR A 32 -13.20 -0.76 17.22
C THR A 32 -12.11 0.04 17.94
N PRO A 33 -12.26 1.36 18.13
CA PRO A 33 -11.26 2.17 18.82
C PRO A 33 -11.11 1.71 20.27
N GLN A 34 -9.88 1.73 20.78
CA GLN A 34 -9.63 1.38 22.18
C GLN A 34 -9.97 2.56 23.09
N ARG A 35 -10.62 2.27 24.22
CA ARG A 35 -11.02 3.30 25.19
C ARG A 35 -9.78 4.00 25.74
N GLY A 36 -9.70 5.32 25.57
CA GLY A 36 -8.60 6.15 26.07
C GLY A 36 -7.39 6.27 25.13
N GLU A 37 -7.25 5.38 24.14
CA GLU A 37 -6.10 5.34 23.22
C GLU A 37 -6.52 5.47 21.73
N GLY A 38 -7.83 5.43 21.43
CA GLY A 38 -8.35 5.66 20.09
C GLY A 38 -7.91 4.60 19.08
N PHE A 39 -7.55 5.06 17.87
CA PHE A 39 -7.08 4.22 16.77
C PHE A 39 -5.56 3.98 16.81
N ASP A 40 -4.83 4.80 17.56
CA ASP A 40 -3.37 4.88 17.51
C ASP A 40 -2.72 3.56 17.93
N LYS A 41 -3.24 2.91 18.97
CA LYS A 41 -2.73 1.60 19.43
C LYS A 41 -2.89 0.49 18.40
N VAL A 42 -3.98 0.51 17.64
CA VAL A 42 -4.22 -0.48 16.58
C VAL A 42 -3.32 -0.18 15.39
N ALA A 43 -3.21 1.09 14.99
CA ALA A 43 -2.29 1.52 13.95
C ALA A 43 -0.83 1.18 14.30
N GLU A 44 -0.39 1.40 15.54
CA GLU A 44 0.95 1.06 16.04
C GLU A 44 1.29 -0.41 15.89
N ARG A 45 0.35 -1.29 16.21
CA ARG A 45 0.54 -2.71 16.03
C ARG A 45 0.66 -3.09 14.55
N ILE A 46 -0.13 -2.47 13.68
CA ILE A 46 -0.18 -2.78 12.26
C ILE A 46 1.06 -2.26 11.52
N TYR A 47 1.45 -0.99 11.69
CA TYR A 47 2.56 -0.42 10.92
C TYR A 47 3.93 -0.99 11.29
N ARG A 48 4.04 -1.75 12.40
CA ARG A 48 5.26 -2.45 12.79
C ARG A 48 5.54 -3.70 11.97
N TYR A 49 4.57 -4.20 11.22
CA TYR A 49 4.80 -5.33 10.33
C TYR A 49 5.67 -4.93 9.13
N PRO A 50 6.74 -5.68 8.80
CA PRO A 50 7.65 -5.32 7.71
C PRO A 50 7.00 -5.34 6.31
N GLU A 51 5.91 -6.08 6.15
CA GLU A 51 5.09 -6.10 4.93
C GLU A 51 4.34 -4.78 4.72
N VAL A 52 4.06 -4.03 5.79
CA VAL A 52 3.33 -2.76 5.74
C VAL A 52 4.25 -1.64 5.30
N LYS A 53 3.90 -0.99 4.18
CA LYS A 53 4.63 0.15 3.59
C LYS A 53 4.04 1.48 3.98
N ALA A 54 2.73 1.53 4.23
CA ALA A 54 2.05 2.71 4.73
C ALA A 54 0.81 2.32 5.53
N CYS A 55 0.46 3.16 6.51
CA CYS A 55 -0.76 3.03 7.29
C CYS A 55 -1.35 4.43 7.49
N TYR A 56 -2.63 4.60 7.15
CA TYR A 56 -3.33 5.89 7.21
C TYR A 56 -4.63 5.76 8.00
N LEU A 57 -4.96 6.77 8.79
CA LEU A 57 -6.28 6.93 9.41
C LEU A 57 -7.20 7.66 8.42
N MET A 58 -8.38 7.10 8.18
CA MET A 58 -9.33 7.57 7.18
C MET A 58 -10.61 8.07 7.85
N SER A 59 -11.23 9.11 7.28
CA SER A 59 -12.53 9.62 7.73
C SER A 59 -13.72 8.88 7.11
N GLY A 60 -13.46 7.84 6.30
CA GLY A 60 -14.42 7.21 5.38
C GLY A 60 -15.21 6.04 5.96
N GLY A 61 -15.65 5.11 5.11
CA GLY A 61 -16.45 3.94 5.50
C GLY A 61 -15.69 2.87 6.31
N PHE A 62 -14.39 3.08 6.52
CA PHE A 62 -13.45 2.27 7.28
C PHE A 62 -12.43 3.19 7.94
N ASP A 63 -11.71 2.67 8.93
CA ASP A 63 -10.89 3.49 9.81
C ASP A 63 -9.44 3.57 9.35
N LEU A 64 -8.83 2.45 8.93
CA LEU A 64 -7.42 2.41 8.55
C LEU A 64 -7.24 1.92 7.10
N THR A 65 -6.44 2.63 6.31
CA THR A 65 -5.87 2.10 5.06
C THR A 65 -4.48 1.56 5.34
N VAL A 66 -4.25 0.29 4.99
CA VAL A 66 -2.95 -0.36 5.11
C VAL A 66 -2.46 -0.72 3.72
N ILE A 67 -1.31 -0.18 3.30
CA ILE A 67 -0.67 -0.54 2.04
C ILE A 67 0.43 -1.55 2.34
N ILE A 68 0.36 -2.71 1.70
CA ILE A 68 1.38 -3.76 1.84
C ILE A 68 1.97 -4.15 0.49
N GLU A 69 3.19 -4.66 0.54
CA GLU A 69 3.85 -5.29 -0.61
C GLU A 69 4.21 -6.73 -0.26
N GLY A 70 3.81 -7.67 -1.12
CA GLY A 70 4.15 -9.09 -1.02
C GLY A 70 4.69 -9.62 -2.34
N LYS A 71 5.20 -10.86 -2.36
CA LYS A 71 5.69 -11.48 -3.59
C LYS A 71 4.55 -12.08 -4.42
N THR A 72 3.46 -12.48 -3.76
CA THR A 72 2.34 -13.16 -4.41
C THR A 72 1.01 -12.75 -3.76
N LEU A 73 -0.10 -12.94 -4.49
CA LEU A 73 -1.45 -12.76 -3.94
C LEU A 73 -1.68 -13.64 -2.69
N LYS A 74 -1.12 -14.86 -2.70
CA LYS A 74 -1.28 -15.82 -1.60
C LYS A 74 -0.61 -15.32 -0.32
N GLU A 75 0.57 -14.74 -0.42
CA GLU A 75 1.30 -14.16 0.72
C GLU A 75 0.53 -12.99 1.33
N VAL A 76 -0.02 -12.11 0.48
CA VAL A 76 -0.91 -11.02 0.92
C VAL A 76 -2.16 -11.56 1.62
N ALA A 77 -2.81 -12.57 1.05
CA ALA A 77 -4.01 -13.15 1.62
C ALA A 77 -3.73 -13.80 3.00
N PHE A 78 -2.60 -14.50 3.14
CA PHE A 78 -2.17 -15.04 4.44
C PHE A 78 -1.85 -13.95 5.44
N PHE A 79 -1.18 -12.87 5.03
CA PHE A 79 -0.94 -11.72 5.90
C PHE A 79 -2.24 -11.17 6.47
N VAL A 80 -3.26 -10.97 5.62
CA VAL A 80 -4.58 -10.52 6.07
C VAL A 80 -5.22 -11.53 7.02
N ALA A 81 -5.25 -12.81 6.65
CA ALA A 81 -5.94 -13.85 7.41
C ALA A 81 -5.28 -14.18 8.75
N GLU A 82 -3.95 -14.14 8.84
CA GLU A 82 -3.19 -14.57 10.02
C GLU A 82 -2.74 -13.41 10.92
N LYS A 83 -2.58 -12.20 10.37
CA LYS A 83 -2.01 -11.06 11.12
C LYS A 83 -2.98 -9.90 11.33
N LEU A 84 -3.86 -9.60 10.37
CA LEU A 84 -4.80 -8.48 10.48
C LEU A 84 -6.16 -8.92 11.03
N ALA A 85 -6.83 -9.85 10.36
CA ALA A 85 -8.16 -10.32 10.73
C ALA A 85 -8.25 -10.91 12.15
N PRO A 86 -7.22 -11.58 12.71
CA PRO A 86 -7.29 -12.12 14.07
C PRO A 86 -7.07 -11.08 15.18
N LEU A 87 -6.80 -9.81 14.85
CA LEU A 87 -6.67 -8.78 15.88
C LEU A 87 -8.05 -8.51 16.48
N ASP A 88 -8.18 -8.60 17.81
CA ASP A 88 -9.46 -8.41 18.53
C ASP A 88 -10.15 -7.07 18.20
N SER A 89 -9.36 -6.04 17.87
CA SER A 89 -9.87 -4.73 17.50
C SER A 89 -10.38 -4.65 16.06
N VAL A 90 -10.07 -5.60 15.19
CA VAL A 90 -10.44 -5.59 13.77
C VAL A 90 -11.81 -6.22 13.59
N LEU A 91 -12.72 -5.46 12.97
CA LEU A 91 -14.09 -5.88 12.69
C LEU A 91 -14.21 -6.51 11.30
N SER A 92 -13.54 -5.93 10.30
CA SER A 92 -13.56 -6.43 8.93
C SER A 92 -12.37 -5.89 8.13
N THR A 93 -12.00 -6.61 7.08
CA THR A 93 -10.99 -6.20 6.11
C THR A 93 -11.52 -6.30 4.69
N SER A 94 -11.15 -5.35 3.82
CA SER A 94 -11.39 -5.40 2.38
C SER A 94 -10.07 -5.22 1.65
N THR A 95 -9.69 -6.16 0.78
CA THR A 95 -8.38 -6.14 0.10
C THR A 95 -8.54 -5.80 -1.38
N HIS A 96 -7.78 -4.80 -1.83
CA HIS A 96 -7.75 -4.31 -3.21
C HIS A 96 -6.33 -4.43 -3.76
N PHE A 97 -6.16 -5.20 -4.83
CA PHE A 97 -4.85 -5.34 -5.47
C PHE A 97 -4.62 -4.23 -6.49
N VAL A 98 -3.44 -3.62 -6.46
CA VAL A 98 -3.04 -2.64 -7.46
C VAL A 98 -2.64 -3.39 -8.72
N LEU A 99 -3.39 -3.17 -9.81
CA LEU A 99 -3.12 -3.81 -11.10
C LEU A 99 -2.14 -3.02 -11.97
N LYS A 100 -2.20 -1.69 -11.89
CA LYS A 100 -1.32 -0.78 -12.63
C LYS A 100 -1.15 0.51 -11.84
N LYS A 101 0.08 1.03 -11.76
CA LYS A 101 0.37 2.35 -11.21
C LYS A 101 0.54 3.36 -12.34
N TYR A 102 -0.34 4.34 -12.43
CA TYR A 102 -0.21 5.43 -13.43
C TYR A 102 0.73 6.54 -12.94
N LYS A 103 0.64 6.88 -11.65
CA LYS A 103 1.40 7.97 -11.01
C LYS A 103 1.58 7.66 -9.53
N GLU A 104 2.76 7.94 -8.99
CA GLU A 104 3.07 7.81 -7.55
C GLU A 104 4.05 8.93 -7.15
N ASN A 105 3.83 9.57 -6.00
CA ASN A 105 4.70 10.64 -5.48
C ASN A 105 5.06 11.73 -6.52
N GLY A 106 4.07 12.16 -7.31
CA GLY A 106 4.27 13.17 -8.35
C GLY A 106 4.89 12.65 -9.66
N THR A 107 5.39 11.42 -9.70
CA THR A 107 6.09 10.81 -10.84
C THR A 107 5.13 9.96 -11.68
N ILE A 108 5.10 10.18 -13.00
CA ILE A 108 4.31 9.38 -13.95
C ILE A 108 5.13 8.14 -14.35
N PHE A 109 4.48 6.97 -14.39
CA PHE A 109 5.15 5.69 -14.68
C PHE A 109 4.97 5.23 -16.13
N GLU A 110 4.11 5.90 -16.91
CA GLU A 110 3.98 5.66 -18.35
C GLU A 110 5.27 6.02 -19.07
N CYS A 111 5.75 5.10 -19.90
CA CYS A 111 6.62 5.44 -21.00
C CYS A 111 5.70 5.68 -22.19
N GLU A 112 5.66 6.89 -22.74
CA GLU A 112 5.18 7.06 -24.10
C GLU A 112 6.10 6.19 -24.98
N GLU A 113 5.62 5.02 -25.41
CA GLU A 113 6.18 4.40 -26.59
C GLU A 113 5.86 5.36 -27.73
N GLY A 114 6.89 6.08 -28.19
CA GLY A 114 6.79 6.90 -29.39
C GLY A 114 6.15 6.04 -30.48
N ASP A 115 5.07 6.55 -31.06
CA ASP A 115 4.34 5.91 -32.14
C ASP A 115 5.28 5.77 -33.36
N HIS A 116 6.05 4.68 -33.40
CA HIS A 116 6.86 4.26 -34.53
C HIS A 116 5.98 3.54 -35.56
N ARG A 117 4.77 4.04 -35.85
CA ARG A 117 4.14 3.75 -37.14
C ARG A 117 5.02 4.35 -38.21
N GLU A 118 5.93 3.54 -38.74
CA GLU A 118 6.70 3.86 -39.93
C GLU A 118 5.72 4.34 -41.00
N VAL A 119 5.90 5.59 -41.43
CA VAL A 119 5.20 6.12 -42.59
C VAL A 119 5.71 5.35 -43.79
N VAL A 120 4.92 4.37 -44.26
CA VAL A 120 5.15 3.75 -45.57
C VAL A 120 4.81 4.82 -46.61
N ILE A 121 5.84 5.49 -47.12
CA ILE A 121 5.71 6.36 -48.29
C ILE A 121 5.71 5.44 -49.52
N LEU A 122 4.57 5.38 -50.21
CA LEU A 122 4.40 4.74 -51.53
C LEU A 122 4.95 5.63 -52.65
#